data_AF-A0A1S8A968-F1
#
_entry.id   AF-A0A1S8A968-F1
#
_cell.length_a   1.000
_cell.length_b   1.000
_cell.length_c   1.000
_cell.angle_alpha   90.00
_cell.angle_beta   90.00
_cell.angle_gamma   90.00
#
_symmetry.space_group_name_H-M   'P 1'
#
loop_
_entity.id
_entity.type
_entity.pdbx_description
1 polymer ?
#
loop_
_entity_poly.entity_id
_entity_poly.type
_entity_poly.pdbx_seq_one_letter_code
_entity_poly.pdbx_strand_id
1 'polypeptide(L)' 'MDAQGRKIASSRSLHLDLPPSCIEFCPAHPDYFVVGTYNLQKEESKAVDEVGSETRRKAQSRNGSLVVFRLVENVTDM' A
#
# COMPACT_ATOMS: atom_id res chain seq x y z
N MET A 1 -5.24 -36.95 16.70
CA MET A 1 -4.57 -35.65 16.98
C MET A 1 -4.85 -34.79 15.78
N ASP A 2 -5.93 -34.03 15.83
CA ASP A 2 -6.57 -33.52 14.63
C ASP A 2 -6.30 -32.02 14.60
N ALA A 3 -5.19 -31.65 13.95
CA ALA A 3 -4.77 -30.27 13.77
C ALA A 3 -5.50 -29.64 12.58
N GLN A 4 -6.84 -29.59 12.59
CA GLN A 4 -7.56 -28.72 11.66
C GLN A 4 -7.47 -27.28 12.17
N GLY A 5 -6.50 -26.53 11.68
CA GLY A 5 -6.39 -25.09 11.93
C GLY A 5 -7.69 -24.37 11.54
N ARG A 6 -8.14 -23.44 12.39
CA ARG A 6 -9.35 -22.65 12.11
C ARG A 6 -9.17 -21.90 10.78
N LYS A 7 -10.10 -22.07 9.84
CA LYS A 7 -10.15 -21.25 8.63
C LYS A 7 -10.59 -19.85 9.02
N ILE A 8 -9.69 -18.88 8.85
CA ILE A 8 -10.01 -17.46 9.02
C ILE A 8 -10.56 -16.96 7.68
N ALA A 9 -11.83 -16.57 7.66
CA ALA A 9 -12.45 -15.92 6.51
C ALA A 9 -12.25 -14.40 6.57
N SER A 10 -12.10 -13.76 5.42
CA SER A 10 -12.05 -12.29 5.34
C SER A 10 -13.41 -11.70 5.72
N SER A 11 -13.42 -10.76 6.66
CA SER A 11 -14.64 -10.05 7.06
C SER A 11 -14.97 -8.88 6.12
N ARG A 12 -13.95 -8.19 5.62
CA ARG A 12 -14.06 -7.08 4.67
C ARG A 12 -12.83 -7.05 3.76
N SER A 13 -13.04 -6.55 2.53
CA SER A 13 -11.97 -6.31 1.56
C SER A 13 -12.17 -4.94 0.91
N LEU A 14 -11.07 -4.24 0.66
CA LEU A 14 -11.03 -2.94 0.02
C LEU A 14 -9.82 -2.90 -0.92
N HIS A 15 -10.03 -2.41 -2.14
CA HIS A 15 -8.95 -2.12 -3.08
C HIS A 15 -8.54 -0.65 -2.96
N LEU A 16 -7.24 -0.39 -2.95
CA LEU A 16 -6.67 0.96 -2.93
C LEU A 16 -6.34 1.41 -4.36
N ASP A 17 -6.41 2.72 -4.59
CA ASP A 17 -6.10 3.31 -5.89
C ASP A 17 -4.61 3.22 -6.24
N LEU A 18 -3.75 3.24 -5.21
CA LEU A 18 -2.30 3.10 -5.35
C LEU A 18 -1.81 1.81 -4.68
N PRO A 19 -0.74 1.18 -5.21
CA PRO A 19 -0.14 0.00 -4.60
C PRO A 19 0.26 0.24 -3.13
N PRO A 20 -0.15 -0.64 -2.20
CA PRO A 20 0.28 -0.55 -0.80
C PRO A 20 1.75 -0.91 -0.65
N SER A 21 2.50 -0.14 0.14
CA SER A 21 3.89 -0.41 0.48
C SER A 21 4.04 -1.01 1.88
N CYS A 22 3.33 -0.46 2.88
CA CYS A 22 3.45 -0.85 4.28
C CYS A 22 2.16 -0.57 5.04
N ILE A 23 2.00 -1.22 6.20
CA ILE A 23 0.90 -1.02 7.14
C ILE A 23 1.47 -0.90 8.56
N GLU A 24 0.90 0.01 9.35
CA GLU A 24 1.29 0.20 10.76
C GLU A 24 0.08 0.56 11.62
N PHE A 25 -0.04 -0.06 12.80
CA PHE A 25 -1.03 0.29 13.81
C PHE A 25 -0.47 1.34 14.76
N CYS A 26 -1.29 2.30 15.19
CA CYS A 26 -0.86 3.30 16.16
C CYS A 26 -0.88 2.70 17.58
N PRO A 27 0.26 2.64 18.30
CA PRO A 27 0.28 2.11 19.67
C PRO A 27 -0.60 2.90 20.65
N ALA A 28 -0.74 4.21 20.42
CA ALA A 28 -1.60 5.08 21.25
C ALA A 28 -3.09 4.98 20.89
N HIS A 29 -3.41 4.55 19.66
CA HIS A 29 -4.77 4.41 19.15
C HIS A 29 -4.92 3.07 18.40
N PRO A 30 -5.10 1.95 19.12
CA PRO A 30 -5.08 0.61 18.53
C PRO A 30 -6.20 0.33 17.51
N ASP A 31 -7.27 1.14 17.53
CA ASP A 31 -8.34 1.10 16.55
C ASP A 31 -7.98 1.82 15.24
N TYR A 32 -6.80 2.41 15.12
CA TYR A 32 -6.34 3.06 13.89
C TYR A 32 -5.10 2.37 13.33
N PHE A 33 -5.08 2.30 12.01
CA PHE A 33 -3.91 1.89 11.25
C PHE A 33 -3.75 2.76 10.01
N VAL A 34 -2.51 2.87 9.55
CA VAL A 34 -2.15 3.61 8.35
C VAL A 34 -1.66 2.63 7.31
N VAL A 35 -2.10 2.80 6.07
CA VAL A 35 -1.51 2.14 4.91
C VAL A 35 -0.72 3.17 4.12
N GLY A 36 0.59 2.97 4.02
CA GLY A 36 1.43 3.71 3.10
C GLY A 36 1.28 3.17 1.69
N THR A 37 1.17 4.06 0.71
CA THR A 37 1.16 3.70 -0.71
C THR A 37 2.41 4.23 -1.40
N TYR A 38 2.76 3.61 -2.52
CA TYR A 38 3.83 4.10 -3.38
C TYR A 38 3.33 4.25 -4.82
N ASN A 39 3.86 5.27 -5.49
CA ASN A 39 3.64 5.53 -6.89
C ASN A 39 4.97 5.96 -7.53
N LEU A 40 5.41 5.13 -8.48
CA LEU A 40 6.64 5.33 -9.24
C LEU A 40 6.28 6.11 -10.49
N GLN A 41 6.56 7.41 -10.49
CA GLN A 41 6.31 8.24 -11.66
C GLN A 41 7.28 7.83 -12.77
N LYS A 42 6.76 7.53 -13.95
CA LYS A 42 7.58 7.53 -15.15
C LYS A 42 7.67 8.98 -15.59
N GLU A 43 8.87 9.54 -15.62
CA GLU A 43 9.08 10.76 -16.40
C GLU A 43 8.82 10.36 -17.85
N GLU A 44 7.75 10.88 -18.45
CA GLU A 44 7.63 10.94 -19.90
C GLU A 44 8.78 11.79 -20.40
N SER A 45 9.93 11.14 -20.59
CA SER A 45 11.03 11.69 -21.33
C SER A 45 10.47 11.89 -22.73
N LYS A 46 10.21 13.15 -23.11
CA LYS A 46 10.07 13.50 -24.52
C LYS A 46 11.24 12.85 -25.22
N ALA A 47 10.94 11.84 -26.04
CA ALA A 47 11.93 11.12 -26.81
C ALA A 47 12.65 12.13 -27.70
N VAL A 48 13.84 12.53 -27.27
CA VAL A 48 14.83 13.13 -28.15
C VAL A 48 15.91 12.07 -28.21
N ASP A 49 15.95 11.39 -29.35
CA ASP A 49 17.00 10.45 -29.74
C ASP A 49 18.37 11.14 -29.62
N GLU A 50 19.12 10.82 -28.58
CA GLU A 50 20.54 11.16 -28.49
C GLU A 50 21.30 9.86 -28.22
N VAL A 51 21.82 9.32 -29.31
CA VAL A 51 22.69 8.14 -29.37
C VAL A 51 23.96 8.45 -28.60
N GLY A 52 24.20 7.69 -27.52
CA GLY A 52 25.52 7.61 -26.89
C GLY A 52 25.76 8.59 -25.75
N SER A 53 25.27 8.27 -24.55
CA SER A 53 25.93 8.70 -23.31
C SER A 53 25.60 7.73 -22.19
N GLU A 54 26.62 7.35 -21.45
CA GLU A 54 26.60 6.41 -20.33
C GLU A 54 25.37 6.60 -19.44
N THR A 55 24.58 5.54 -19.28
CA THR A 55 23.29 5.49 -18.58
C THR A 55 23.40 5.91 -17.10
N ARG A 56 23.49 7.21 -16.84
CA ARG A 56 23.19 7.79 -15.54
C ARG A 56 21.70 7.62 -15.33
N ARG A 57 21.29 6.49 -14.74
CA ARG A 57 19.89 6.16 -14.42
C ARG A 57 19.30 7.38 -13.70
N LYS A 58 18.48 8.17 -14.39
CA LYS A 58 17.75 9.28 -13.75
C LYS A 58 17.00 8.67 -12.59
N ALA A 59 17.18 9.23 -11.39
CA ALA A 59 16.51 8.75 -10.20
C ALA A 59 15.00 8.87 -10.44
N GLN A 60 14.30 7.74 -10.47
CA GLN A 60 12.88 7.73 -10.71
C GLN A 60 12.15 8.45 -9.55
N SER A 61 11.37 9.47 -9.87
CA SER A 61 10.55 10.19 -8.88
C SER A 61 9.55 9.22 -8.22
N ARG A 62 9.46 9.29 -6.89
CA ARG A 62 8.58 8.48 -6.06
C ARG A 62 7.68 9.41 -5.26
N ASN A 63 6.38 9.22 -5.38
CA ASN A 63 5.40 9.81 -4.48
C ASN A 63 4.45 8.73 -3.96
N GLY A 64 3.46 9.12 -3.18
CA GLY A 64 2.53 8.20 -2.55
C GLY A 64 1.60 8.95 -1.61
N SER A 65 0.79 8.20 -0.88
CA SER A 65 -0.15 8.72 0.11
C SER A 65 -0.09 7.88 1.39
N LEU A 66 -0.49 8.50 2.49
CA LEU A 66 -0.80 7.80 3.74
C LEU A 66 -2.32 7.78 3.89
N VAL A 67 -2.90 6.59 3.95
CA VAL A 67 -4.34 6.41 4.10
C VAL A 67 -4.62 5.91 5.51
N VAL A 68 -5.39 6.68 6.28
CA VAL A 68 -5.75 6.33 7.66
C VAL A 68 -7.06 5.56 7.67
N PHE A 69 -7.05 4.43 8.35
CA PHE A 69 -8.22 3.59 8.57
C PHE A 69 -8.51 3.50 10.05
N ARG A 70 -9.81 3.41 10.37
CA ARG A 70 -10.29 3.04 11.69
C ARG A 70 -10.92 1.66 11.62
N LEU A 71 -10.44 0.73 12.45
CA LEU A 71 -11.04 -0.56 12.66
C LEU A 71 -12.28 -0.38 13.55
N VAL A 72 -13.45 -0.48 12.93
CA VAL A 72 -14.72 -0.50 13.67
C VAL A 72 -15.07 -1.96 13.89
N GLU A 73 -15.33 -2.35 15.13
CA GLU A 73 -15.90 -3.67 15.41
C GLU A 73 -17.20 -3.80 14.63
N ASN A 74 -17.37 -4.91 13.92
CA ASN A 74 -18.69 -5.25 13.39
C ASN A 74 -19.56 -5.55 14.60
N VAL A 75 -20.40 -4.60 15.00
CA VAL A 75 -21.56 -4.87 15.85
C VAL A 75 -22.53 -5.65 14.96
N THR A 76 -22.25 -6.95 14.76
CA THR A 76 -23.31 -7.89 14.44
C THR A 76 -24.06 -8.11 15.75
N ASP A 77 -25.12 -7.31 15.89
CA ASP A 77 -26.17 -7.42 16.89
C ASP A 77 -26.73 -8.86 16.95
N MET A 78 -26.98 -9.28 18.19
CA MET A 78 -27.84 -10.38 18.71
C MET A 78 -28.22 -11.57 17.83
#